data_AF-R5K995-F1
#
_entry.id   AF-R5K995-F1
#
_cell.length_a   1.000
_cell.length_b   1.000
_cell.length_c   1.000
_cell.angle_alpha   90.00
_cell.angle_beta   90.00
_cell.angle_gamma   90.00
#
_symmetry.space_group_name_H-M   'P 1'
#
loop_
_entity.id
_entity.type
_entity.pdbx_description
1 polymer ?
#
loop_
_entity_poly.entity_id
_entity_poly.type
_entity_poly.pdbx_seq_one_letter_code
_entity_poly.pdbx_strand_id
1 'polypeptide(L)'
;MIDKVANILLNPKFVNFANNTKYTVTTESIFKATGRPAAIMMDNNVDKDTRKYAATKEGLYQALCLGIYLTMIPFIFQKYGFKIAQKILKGDKDLPAFKNAAEYLNYAKLAKMEKKERQGNKLLSKISDTLKADPQDRFTLKEHLLKDEKPPEFPTAKGAIELSNLTGTVIGLAWIASELSNYILHPLMRGLGFENKNVKEKK
;
A
#
# COMPACT_ATOMS: atom_id res chain seq x y z
N MET A 1 -28.37 8.62 14.33
CA MET A 1 -26.90 8.62 14.15
C MET A 1 -26.40 7.30 13.57
N ILE A 2 -26.95 6.16 14.01
CA ILE A 2 -26.61 4.83 13.47
C ILE A 2 -26.83 4.76 11.95
N ASP A 3 -27.94 5.27 11.40
CA ASP A 3 -28.17 5.25 9.94
C ASP A 3 -27.20 6.13 9.14
N LYS A 4 -26.71 7.23 9.73
CA LYS A 4 -25.69 8.09 9.11
C LYS A 4 -24.31 7.42 9.16
N VAL A 5 -23.98 6.77 10.27
CA VAL A 5 -22.74 5.99 10.41
C VAL A 5 -22.76 4.76 9.50
N ALA A 6 -23.88 4.03 9.45
CA ALA A 6 -24.09 2.90 8.56
C ALA A 6 -23.97 3.31 7.08
N ASN A 7 -24.54 4.44 6.67
CA ASN A 7 -24.39 4.95 5.30
C ASN A 7 -22.96 5.39 4.95
N ILE A 8 -22.18 5.84 5.93
CA ILE A 8 -20.74 6.15 5.73
C ILE A 8 -19.93 4.85 5.63
N LEU A 9 -20.17 3.89 6.55
CA LEU A 9 -19.46 2.61 6.59
C LEU A 9 -19.79 1.70 5.39
N LEU A 10 -21.02 1.73 4.91
CA LEU A 10 -21.49 0.96 3.75
C LEU A 10 -21.33 1.72 2.43
N ASN A 11 -20.81 2.96 2.45
CA ASN A 11 -20.53 3.69 1.24
C ASN A 11 -19.54 2.89 0.38
N PRO A 12 -19.81 2.66 -0.92
CA PRO A 12 -18.89 1.93 -1.79
C PRO A 12 -17.46 2.49 -1.78
N LYS A 13 -17.29 3.79 -1.55
CA LYS A 13 -15.96 4.42 -1.39
C LYS A 13 -15.27 4.01 -0.09
N PHE A 14 -16.00 3.94 1.02
CA PHE A 14 -15.46 3.52 2.32
C PHE A 14 -15.19 2.02 2.35
N VAL A 15 -16.10 1.21 1.81
CA VAL A 15 -15.92 -0.25 1.65
C VAL A 15 -14.71 -0.55 0.76
N ASN A 16 -14.55 0.16 -0.38
CA ASN A 16 -13.37 0.01 -1.23
C ASN A 16 -12.08 0.54 -0.57
N PHE A 17 -12.19 1.52 0.32
CA PHE A 17 -11.07 2.01 1.12
C PHE A 17 -10.63 0.99 2.18
N ALA A 18 -11.58 0.40 2.91
CA ALA A 18 -11.33 -0.62 3.93
C ALA A 18 -10.82 -1.94 3.33
N ASN A 19 -11.34 -2.32 2.15
CA ASN A 19 -10.89 -3.50 1.43
C ASN A 19 -9.58 -3.29 0.65
N ASN A 20 -8.98 -2.10 0.73
CA ASN A 20 -7.70 -1.83 0.11
C ASN A 20 -6.64 -1.63 1.18
N THR A 21 -5.95 -2.73 1.52
CA THR A 21 -4.83 -2.78 2.46
C THR A 21 -3.85 -1.63 2.26
N LYS A 22 -3.59 -1.25 0.99
CA LYS A 22 -2.65 -0.17 0.70
C LYS A 22 -3.15 1.17 1.25
N TYR A 23 -4.42 1.51 1.02
CA TYR A 23 -4.97 2.78 1.50
C TYR A 23 -5.17 2.78 3.01
N THR A 24 -5.73 1.70 3.57
CA THR A 24 -5.96 1.59 5.01
C THR A 24 -4.68 1.80 5.80
N VAL A 25 -3.61 1.07 5.46
CA VAL A 25 -2.35 1.14 6.20
C VAL A 25 -1.63 2.46 5.95
N THR A 26 -1.70 3.03 4.74
CA THR A 26 -1.13 4.37 4.48
C THR A 26 -1.80 5.42 5.36
N THR A 27 -3.12 5.45 5.38
CA THR A 27 -3.90 6.42 6.14
C THR A 27 -3.67 6.26 7.63
N GLU A 28 -3.67 5.03 8.13
CA GLU A 28 -3.34 4.73 9.53
C GLU A 28 -1.92 5.21 9.87
N SER A 29 -0.95 4.97 8.99
CA SER A 29 0.45 5.37 9.22
C SER A 29 0.61 6.89 9.23
N ILE A 30 -0.06 7.62 8.32
CA ILE A 30 -0.07 9.09 8.31
C ILE A 30 -0.74 9.63 9.59
N PHE A 31 -1.85 9.03 9.99
CA PHE A 31 -2.55 9.43 11.20
C PHE A 31 -1.71 9.17 12.45
N LYS A 32 -1.00 8.04 12.53
CA LYS A 32 -0.06 7.76 13.62
C LYS A 32 1.14 8.72 13.61
N ALA A 33 1.69 9.01 12.44
CA ALA A 33 2.84 9.90 12.27
C ALA A 33 2.57 11.34 12.68
N THR A 34 1.33 11.79 12.59
CA THR A 34 0.93 13.15 13.00
C THR A 34 0.27 13.15 14.37
N GLY A 35 -0.65 12.22 14.63
CA GLY A 35 -1.46 12.16 15.84
C GLY A 35 -0.68 11.79 17.10
N ARG A 36 0.23 10.81 17.04
CA ARG A 36 1.00 10.42 18.25
C ARG A 36 1.96 11.52 18.71
N PRO A 37 2.78 12.14 17.83
CA PRO A 37 3.61 13.27 18.25
C PRO A 37 2.79 14.46 18.74
N ALA A 38 1.66 14.76 18.09
CA ALA A 38 0.78 15.84 18.52
C ALA A 38 0.19 15.58 19.92
N ALA A 39 -0.28 14.37 20.19
CA ALA A 39 -0.79 13.99 21.50
C ALA A 39 0.28 14.11 22.59
N ILE A 40 1.52 13.67 22.32
CA ILE A 40 2.65 13.81 23.26
C ILE A 40 2.95 15.29 23.55
N MET A 41 2.91 16.15 22.52
CA MET A 41 3.12 17.59 22.70
C MET A 41 1.99 18.28 23.48
N MET A 42 0.77 17.75 23.42
CA MET A 42 -0.41 18.28 24.12
C MET A 42 -0.53 17.80 25.56
N ASP A 43 0.15 16.72 25.95
CA ASP A 43 0.14 16.25 27.34
C ASP A 43 0.81 17.30 28.23
N ASN A 44 0.09 17.93 29.16
CA ASN A 44 0.67 18.96 30.04
C ASN A 44 1.21 18.40 31.36
N ASN A 45 1.14 17.08 31.57
CA ASN A 45 1.63 16.43 32.79
C ASN A 45 3.13 16.12 32.76
N VAL A 46 3.78 16.33 31.60
CA VAL A 46 5.20 16.07 31.38
C VAL A 46 5.92 17.37 31.06
N ASP A 47 7.18 17.49 31.48
CA ASP A 47 7.98 18.69 31.22
C ASP A 47 8.17 18.93 29.71
N LYS A 48 8.42 20.19 29.34
CA LYS A 48 8.45 20.62 27.94
C LYS A 48 9.56 19.96 27.12
N ASP A 49 10.70 19.64 27.72
CA ASP A 49 11.85 19.11 27.00
C ASP A 49 11.72 17.60 26.80
N THR A 50 11.21 16.87 27.80
CA THR A 50 10.82 15.46 27.66
C THR A 50 9.72 15.27 26.62
N ARG A 51 8.72 16.17 26.58
CA ARG A 51 7.66 16.13 25.54
C ARG A 51 8.22 16.32 24.14
N LYS A 52 9.09 17.31 23.95
CA LYS A 52 9.75 17.53 22.66
C LYS A 52 10.60 16.33 22.26
N TYR A 53 11.42 15.81 23.17
CA TYR A 53 12.23 14.62 22.91
C TYR A 53 11.37 13.42 22.50
N ALA A 54 10.33 13.10 23.28
CA ALA A 54 9.45 11.97 23.03
C ALA A 54 8.64 12.14 21.74
N ALA A 55 8.09 13.33 21.49
CA ALA A 55 7.35 13.63 20.26
C ALA A 55 8.24 13.56 19.02
N THR A 56 9.48 14.06 19.09
CA THR A 56 10.44 13.96 17.99
C THR A 56 10.85 12.52 17.73
N LYS A 57 11.14 11.74 18.78
CA LYS A 57 11.49 10.32 18.66
C LYS A 57 10.35 9.52 18.02
N GLU A 58 9.12 9.69 18.52
CA GLU A 58 7.95 9.01 17.97
C GLU A 58 7.67 9.49 16.53
N GLY A 59 7.78 10.79 16.26
CA GLY A 59 7.57 11.34 14.91
C GLY A 59 8.56 10.79 13.89
N LEU A 60 9.84 10.71 14.24
CA LEU A 60 10.87 10.12 13.38
C LEU A 60 10.64 8.62 13.18
N TYR A 61 10.22 7.89 14.22
CA TYR A 61 9.90 6.47 14.12
C TYR A 61 8.71 6.23 13.19
N GLN A 62 7.64 7.02 13.33
CA GLN A 62 6.47 6.92 12.47
C GLN A 62 6.78 7.35 11.02
N ALA A 63 7.64 8.36 10.83
CA ALA A 63 8.11 8.76 9.50
C ALA A 63 8.95 7.65 8.84
N LEU A 64 9.81 6.97 9.59
CA LEU A 64 10.56 5.80 9.11
C LEU A 64 9.61 4.67 8.71
N CYS A 65 8.65 4.32 9.57
CA CYS A 65 7.61 3.32 9.27
C CYS A 65 6.84 3.66 7.99
N LEU A 66 6.42 4.92 7.84
CA LEU A 66 5.73 5.41 6.64
C LEU A 66 6.62 5.34 5.40
N GLY A 67 7.89 5.72 5.52
CA GLY A 67 8.87 5.65 4.43
C GLY A 67 9.11 4.22 3.95
N ILE A 68 9.33 3.28 4.88
CA ILE A 68 9.47 1.85 4.60
C ILE A 68 8.22 1.33 3.91
N TYR A 69 7.04 1.69 4.44
CA TYR A 69 5.77 1.29 3.86
C TYR A 69 5.60 1.79 2.41
N LEU A 70 5.83 3.08 2.17
CA LEU A 70 5.64 3.72 0.85
C LEU A 70 6.65 3.25 -0.20
N THR A 71 7.82 2.76 0.22
CA THR A 71 8.88 2.31 -0.69
C THR A 71 8.85 0.79 -0.87
N MET A 72 8.87 0.05 0.22
CA MET A 72 9.11 -1.39 0.17
C MET A 72 7.92 -2.18 -0.39
N ILE A 73 6.69 -1.76 -0.09
CA ILE A 73 5.51 -2.46 -0.59
C ILE A 73 5.41 -2.35 -2.12
N PRO A 74 5.38 -1.15 -2.73
CA PRO A 74 5.25 -1.07 -4.20
C PRO A 74 6.48 -1.60 -4.95
N PHE A 75 7.69 -1.40 -4.43
CA PHE A 75 8.91 -1.75 -5.17
C PHE A 75 9.40 -3.18 -4.95
N ILE A 76 9.17 -3.75 -3.75
CA ILE A 76 9.64 -5.10 -3.40
C ILE A 76 8.45 -6.05 -3.38
N PHE A 77 7.56 -5.94 -2.39
CA PHE A 77 6.55 -6.96 -2.15
C PHE A 77 5.55 -7.08 -3.30
N GLN A 78 4.99 -5.97 -3.77
CA GLN A 78 4.05 -5.99 -4.88
C GLN A 78 4.69 -6.51 -6.18
N LYS A 79 5.97 -6.19 -6.43
CA LYS A 79 6.70 -6.64 -7.63
C LYS A 79 7.03 -8.13 -7.58
N TYR A 80 7.58 -8.61 -6.46
CA TYR A 80 7.99 -10.01 -6.32
C TYR A 80 6.81 -10.93 -6.01
N GLY A 81 5.87 -10.50 -5.17
CA GLY A 81 4.64 -11.23 -4.89
C GLY A 81 3.79 -11.43 -6.15
N PHE A 82 3.71 -10.43 -7.03
CA PHE A 82 3.04 -10.60 -8.32
C PHE A 82 3.76 -11.59 -9.23
N LYS A 83 5.10 -11.57 -9.30
CA LYS A 83 5.86 -12.58 -10.06
C LYS A 83 5.64 -13.99 -9.53
N ILE A 84 5.58 -14.16 -8.22
CA ILE A 84 5.28 -15.44 -7.56
C ILE A 84 3.85 -15.86 -7.89
N ALA A 85 2.88 -14.95 -7.77
CA ALA A 85 1.48 -15.19 -8.13
C ALA A 85 1.36 -15.64 -9.60
N GLN A 86 2.04 -14.96 -10.52
CA GLN A 86 2.09 -15.38 -11.92
C GLN A 86 2.72 -16.75 -12.11
N LYS A 87 3.74 -17.13 -11.33
CA LYS A 87 4.35 -18.46 -11.44
C LYS A 87 3.43 -19.57 -10.94
N ILE A 88 2.67 -19.31 -9.88
CA ILE A 88 1.72 -20.28 -9.30
C ILE A 88 0.46 -20.39 -10.17
N LEU A 89 -0.09 -19.26 -10.63
CA LEU A 89 -1.35 -19.19 -11.38
C LEU A 89 -1.18 -19.48 -12.88
N LYS A 90 0.05 -19.59 -13.39
CA LYS A 90 0.33 -19.94 -14.80
C LYS A 90 -0.23 -21.31 -15.21
N GLY A 91 -0.44 -22.21 -14.25
CA GLY A 91 -1.00 -23.54 -14.50
C GLY A 91 -2.51 -23.55 -14.74
N ASP A 92 -3.23 -22.59 -14.17
CA ASP A 92 -4.70 -22.65 -14.09
C ASP A 92 -5.42 -21.74 -15.10
N LYS A 93 -4.69 -21.09 -16.03
CA LYS A 93 -5.21 -20.07 -16.98
C LYS A 93 -5.84 -18.84 -16.31
N ASP A 94 -5.79 -18.74 -15.00
CA ASP A 94 -6.46 -17.72 -14.19
C ASP A 94 -5.76 -16.35 -14.18
N LEU A 95 -4.57 -16.25 -14.78
CA LEU A 95 -3.86 -14.98 -14.85
C LEU A 95 -3.07 -14.81 -16.15
N PRO A 96 -3.51 -13.88 -17.02
CA PRO A 96 -2.74 -13.42 -18.16
C PRO A 96 -1.32 -12.97 -17.80
N ALA A 97 -0.42 -13.01 -18.78
CA ALA A 97 0.97 -12.61 -18.62
C ALA A 97 1.16 -11.07 -18.56
N PHE A 98 0.45 -10.39 -17.66
CA PHE A 98 0.66 -8.98 -17.36
C PHE A 98 2.14 -8.71 -17.06
N LYS A 99 2.67 -7.59 -17.54
CA LYS A 99 4.06 -7.18 -17.34
C LYS A 99 4.40 -7.01 -15.85
N ASN A 100 3.45 -6.51 -15.07
CA ASN A 100 3.58 -6.28 -13.63
C ASN A 100 2.21 -6.06 -12.96
N ALA A 101 2.22 -5.98 -11.63
CA ALA A 101 1.03 -5.74 -10.83
C ALA A 101 0.31 -4.43 -11.17
N ALA A 102 1.03 -3.39 -11.62
CA ALA A 102 0.42 -2.11 -11.95
C ALA A 102 -0.42 -2.18 -13.23
N GLU A 103 0.05 -2.91 -14.25
CA GLU A 103 -0.73 -3.18 -15.46
C GLU A 103 -2.01 -3.97 -15.13
N TYR A 104 -1.88 -5.02 -14.30
CA TYR A 104 -3.03 -5.77 -13.82
C TYR A 104 -4.04 -4.88 -13.06
N LEU A 105 -3.58 -4.06 -12.12
CA LEU A 105 -4.46 -3.18 -11.34
C LEU A 105 -5.15 -2.12 -12.23
N ASN A 106 -4.45 -1.60 -13.23
CA ASN A 106 -5.03 -0.69 -14.22
C ASN A 106 -6.13 -1.41 -15.02
N TYR A 107 -5.86 -2.65 -15.47
CA TYR A 107 -6.82 -3.48 -16.17
C TYR A 107 -8.06 -3.76 -15.31
N ALA A 108 -7.87 -4.28 -14.09
CA ALA A 108 -8.96 -4.61 -13.17
C ALA A 108 -9.82 -3.39 -12.82
N LYS A 109 -9.21 -2.20 -12.73
CA LYS A 109 -9.94 -0.94 -12.53
C LYS A 109 -10.79 -0.59 -13.75
N LEU A 110 -10.26 -0.75 -14.96
CA LEU A 110 -11.00 -0.50 -16.20
C LEU A 110 -12.13 -1.52 -16.40
N ALA A 111 -11.89 -2.81 -16.12
CA ALA A 111 -12.88 -3.87 -16.28
C ALA A 111 -14.16 -3.64 -15.45
N LYS A 112 -14.03 -2.96 -14.31
CA LYS A 112 -15.14 -2.57 -13.42
C LYS A 112 -15.85 -1.27 -13.79
N MET A 113 -15.37 -0.55 -14.80
CA MET A 113 -15.99 0.70 -15.27
C MET A 113 -17.06 0.41 -16.33
N GLU A 114 -18.01 1.31 -16.45
CA GLU A 114 -18.96 1.35 -17.57
C GLU A 114 -18.21 1.49 -18.91
N LYS A 115 -18.72 0.84 -19.97
CA LYS A 115 -18.07 0.81 -21.29
C LYS A 115 -17.77 2.21 -21.84
N LYS A 116 -18.71 3.14 -21.66
CA LYS A 116 -18.56 4.55 -22.09
C LYS A 116 -17.42 5.26 -21.35
N GLU A 117 -17.24 4.99 -20.06
CA GLU A 117 -16.18 5.61 -19.25
C GLU A 117 -14.80 5.02 -19.56
N ARG A 118 -14.75 3.74 -19.95
CA ARG A 118 -13.50 3.06 -20.34
C ARG A 118 -12.87 3.70 -21.57
N GLN A 119 -13.65 3.96 -22.62
CA GLN A 119 -13.17 4.35 -23.96
C GLN A 119 -12.32 5.64 -23.96
N GLY A 120 -12.59 6.58 -23.05
CA GLY A 120 -11.82 7.81 -22.88
C GLY A 120 -10.76 7.78 -21.77
N ASN A 121 -10.57 6.64 -21.11
CA ASN A 121 -9.76 6.59 -19.89
C ASN A 121 -8.26 6.52 -20.19
N LYS A 122 -7.48 7.41 -19.57
CA LYS A 122 -6.01 7.46 -19.69
C LYS A 122 -5.30 6.17 -19.27
N LEU A 123 -5.95 5.29 -18.53
CA LEU A 123 -5.39 4.00 -18.13
C LEU A 123 -5.34 2.98 -19.29
N LEU A 124 -6.14 3.15 -20.36
CA LEU A 124 -6.13 2.25 -21.52
C LEU A 124 -4.76 2.22 -22.23
N SER A 125 -4.04 3.35 -22.26
CA SER A 125 -2.69 3.41 -22.83
C SER A 125 -1.64 2.70 -21.99
N LYS A 126 -1.97 2.33 -20.74
CA LYS A 126 -1.11 1.59 -19.83
C LYS A 126 -1.33 0.07 -19.88
N ILE A 127 -2.25 -0.38 -20.73
CA ILE A 127 -2.52 -1.80 -20.99
C ILE A 127 -1.83 -2.18 -22.29
N SER A 128 -1.07 -3.29 -22.27
CA SER A 128 -0.41 -3.83 -23.45
C SER A 128 -1.40 -4.17 -24.56
N ASP A 129 -1.06 -3.77 -25.79
CA ASP A 129 -1.83 -4.03 -27.00
C ASP A 129 -1.79 -5.50 -27.42
N THR A 130 -0.86 -6.31 -26.90
CA THR A 130 -0.69 -7.72 -27.27
C THR A 130 -1.19 -8.69 -26.21
N LEU A 131 -1.61 -8.19 -25.04
CA LEU A 131 -2.00 -9.02 -23.92
C LEU A 131 -3.37 -9.64 -24.17
N LYS A 132 -3.45 -10.97 -24.07
CA LYS A 132 -4.68 -11.76 -24.26
C LYS A 132 -5.06 -12.49 -22.97
N ALA A 133 -6.34 -12.84 -22.85
CA ALA A 133 -6.80 -13.67 -21.72
C ALA A 133 -6.22 -15.09 -21.81
N ASP A 134 -6.33 -15.71 -22.99
CA ASP A 134 -5.73 -16.99 -23.34
C ASP A 134 -4.89 -16.80 -24.65
N PRO A 135 -3.78 -17.51 -24.84
CA PRO A 135 -3.03 -17.49 -26.10
C PRO A 135 -3.89 -17.72 -27.36
N GLN A 136 -4.96 -18.51 -27.24
CA GLN A 136 -5.89 -18.84 -28.34
C GLN A 136 -7.01 -17.80 -28.51
N ASP A 137 -7.10 -16.82 -27.61
CA ASP A 137 -8.14 -15.80 -27.68
C ASP A 137 -8.00 -14.96 -28.97
N ARG A 138 -9.14 -14.66 -29.58
CA ARG A 138 -9.21 -13.83 -30.79
C ARG A 138 -8.94 -12.36 -30.48
N PHE A 139 -9.32 -11.90 -29.29
CA PHE A 139 -9.19 -10.51 -28.90
C PHE A 139 -8.16 -10.33 -27.80
N THR A 140 -7.59 -9.15 -27.78
CA THR A 140 -6.71 -8.70 -26.69
C THR A 140 -7.56 -8.22 -25.53
N LEU A 141 -7.01 -8.22 -24.32
CA LEU A 141 -7.65 -7.68 -23.14
C LEU A 141 -8.06 -6.21 -23.33
N LYS A 142 -7.27 -5.44 -24.07
CA LYS A 142 -7.59 -4.05 -24.41
C LYS A 142 -8.80 -3.96 -25.33
N GLU A 143 -8.94 -4.87 -26.28
CA GLU A 143 -10.13 -4.95 -27.12
C GLU A 143 -11.36 -5.40 -26.35
N HIS A 144 -11.24 -6.39 -25.45
CA HIS A 144 -12.33 -6.77 -24.54
C HIS A 144 -12.80 -5.58 -23.70
N LEU A 145 -11.88 -4.75 -23.18
CA LEU A 145 -12.23 -3.51 -22.48
C LEU A 145 -13.03 -2.53 -23.36
N LEU A 146 -12.81 -2.51 -24.67
CA LEU A 146 -13.48 -1.56 -25.58
C LEU A 146 -14.77 -2.11 -26.18
N LYS A 147 -14.88 -3.43 -26.35
CA LYS A 147 -15.96 -4.10 -27.07
C LYS A 147 -17.00 -4.68 -26.11
N ASP A 148 -16.60 -5.27 -24.99
CA ASP A 148 -17.51 -6.02 -24.14
C ASP A 148 -18.18 -5.15 -23.09
N GLU A 149 -19.44 -5.45 -22.78
CA GLU A 149 -20.10 -4.83 -21.63
C GLU A 149 -19.48 -5.31 -20.31
N LYS A 150 -19.13 -6.59 -20.23
CA LYS A 150 -18.45 -7.20 -19.08
C LYS A 150 -17.18 -7.91 -19.55
N PRO A 151 -16.02 -7.23 -19.52
CA PRO A 151 -14.73 -7.84 -19.84
C PRO A 151 -14.37 -8.98 -18.88
N PRO A 152 -13.46 -9.90 -19.27
CA PRO A 152 -12.95 -10.94 -18.38
C PRO A 152 -12.37 -10.38 -17.09
N GLU A 153 -12.66 -11.02 -15.95
CA GLU A 153 -12.09 -10.64 -14.66
C GLU A 153 -11.16 -11.74 -14.13
N PHE A 154 -10.13 -11.31 -13.39
CA PHE A 154 -9.14 -12.22 -12.79
C PHE A 154 -9.04 -11.97 -11.28
N PRO A 155 -10.03 -12.42 -10.48
CA PRO A 155 -10.13 -12.12 -9.05
C PRO A 155 -9.00 -12.75 -8.23
N THR A 156 -8.52 -13.94 -8.61
CA THR A 156 -7.43 -14.66 -7.92
C THR A 156 -6.14 -13.84 -7.88
N ALA A 157 -5.83 -13.12 -8.96
CA ALA A 157 -4.67 -12.23 -9.01
C ALA A 157 -4.82 -11.01 -8.09
N LYS A 158 -6.04 -10.52 -7.89
CA LYS A 158 -6.33 -9.44 -6.94
C LYS A 158 -6.01 -9.90 -5.53
N GLY A 159 -6.52 -11.08 -5.16
CA GLY A 159 -6.30 -11.68 -3.85
C GLY A 159 -4.82 -11.93 -3.59
N ALA A 160 -4.07 -12.43 -4.57
CA ALA A 160 -2.63 -12.66 -4.44
C ALA A 160 -1.83 -11.35 -4.23
N ILE A 161 -2.21 -10.27 -4.92
CA ILE A 161 -1.58 -8.95 -4.73
C ILE A 161 -1.92 -8.39 -3.34
N GLU A 162 -3.17 -8.50 -2.91
CA GLU A 162 -3.61 -8.03 -1.58
C GLU A 162 -2.91 -8.80 -0.46
N LEU A 163 -2.82 -10.14 -0.58
CA LEU A 163 -2.05 -10.97 0.35
C LEU A 163 -0.57 -10.58 0.36
N SER A 164 0.02 -10.36 -0.81
CA SER A 164 1.42 -9.92 -0.89
C SER A 164 1.64 -8.56 -0.24
N ASN A 165 0.69 -7.62 -0.40
CA ASN A 165 0.77 -6.31 0.23
C ASN A 165 0.62 -6.42 1.75
N LEU A 166 -0.28 -7.30 2.22
CA LEU A 166 -0.49 -7.57 3.64
C LEU A 166 0.75 -8.19 4.28
N THR A 167 1.30 -9.25 3.68
CA THR A 167 2.54 -9.90 4.13
C THR A 167 3.71 -8.92 4.11
N GLY A 168 3.84 -8.13 3.05
CA GLY A 168 4.87 -7.10 2.96
C GLY A 168 4.74 -6.00 4.00
N THR A 169 3.51 -5.64 4.36
CA THR A 169 3.23 -4.70 5.45
C THR A 169 3.68 -5.27 6.79
N VAL A 170 3.31 -6.52 7.10
CA VAL A 170 3.67 -7.18 8.35
C VAL A 170 5.18 -7.31 8.47
N ILE A 171 5.86 -7.87 7.47
CA ILE A 171 7.32 -8.02 7.48
C ILE A 171 8.00 -6.64 7.54
N GLY A 172 7.48 -5.68 6.78
CA GLY A 172 8.10 -4.37 6.69
C GLY A 172 8.03 -3.55 7.96
N LEU A 173 6.87 -3.55 8.61
CA LEU A 173 6.66 -2.80 9.84
C LEU A 173 7.16 -3.56 11.08
N ALA A 174 6.96 -4.87 11.16
CA ALA A 174 7.31 -5.64 12.36
C ALA A 174 8.80 -5.95 12.43
N TRP A 175 9.45 -6.23 11.30
CA TRP A 175 10.84 -6.65 11.27
C TRP A 175 11.76 -5.53 10.79
N ILE A 176 11.51 -5.00 9.60
CA ILE A 176 12.44 -4.08 8.97
C ILE A 176 12.43 -2.71 9.66
N ALA A 177 11.26 -2.17 10.00
CA ALA A 177 11.19 -0.93 10.75
C ALA A 177 11.77 -1.04 12.16
N SER A 178 11.60 -2.19 12.83
CA SER A 178 12.19 -2.44 14.16
C SER A 178 13.72 -2.52 14.12
N GLU A 179 14.29 -3.18 13.11
CA GLU A 179 15.74 -3.26 12.96
C GLU A 179 16.32 -1.90 12.56
N LEU A 180 15.75 -1.27 11.53
CA LEU A 180 16.22 0.02 11.01
C LEU A 180 16.03 1.15 12.01
N SER A 181 15.01 1.11 12.89
CA SER A 181 14.82 2.18 13.87
C SER A 181 16.02 2.29 14.80
N ASN A 182 16.63 1.17 15.21
CA ASN A 182 17.78 1.22 16.11
C ASN A 182 18.99 1.89 15.43
N TYR A 183 19.20 1.63 14.14
CA TYR A 183 20.34 2.19 13.39
C TYR A 183 20.11 3.61 12.88
N ILE A 184 18.87 4.01 12.62
CA ILE A 184 18.54 5.30 11.98
C ILE A 184 18.11 6.34 13.01
N LEU A 185 17.32 5.94 14.01
CA LEU A 185 16.68 6.87 14.93
C LEU A 185 17.71 7.52 15.88
N HIS A 186 18.65 6.74 16.40
CA HIS A 186 19.69 7.26 17.30
C HIS A 186 20.62 8.30 16.63
N PRO A 187 21.20 8.05 15.44
CA PRO A 187 21.98 9.06 14.74
C PRO A 187 21.19 10.33 14.41
N LEU A 188 19.91 10.20 14.03
CA LEU A 188 19.05 11.35 13.77
C LEU A 188 18.76 12.17 15.03
N MET A 189 18.42 11.50 16.14
CA MET A 189 18.20 12.16 17.43
C MET A 189 19.45 12.88 17.94
N ARG A 190 20.63 12.29 17.76
CA ARG A 190 21.93 12.95 18.03
C ARG A 190 22.15 14.15 17.13
N GLY A 191 21.88 14.03 15.83
CA GLY A 191 22.02 15.12 14.86
C GLY A 191 21.08 16.31 15.14
N LEU A 192 19.90 16.03 15.71
CA LEU A 192 18.94 17.04 16.14
C LEU A 192 19.24 17.65 17.52
N GLY A 193 20.35 17.24 18.16
CA GLY A 193 20.76 17.76 19.47
C GLY A 193 19.98 17.21 20.66
N PHE A 194 19.19 16.15 20.46
CA PHE A 194 18.40 15.51 21.52
C PHE A 194 19.20 14.43 22.28
N GLU A 195 20.37 14.02 21.79
CA GLU A 195 21.28 13.08 22.46
C GLU A 195 22.73 13.61 22.41
N ASN A 196 23.39 13.69 23.57
CA ASN A 196 24.81 14.03 23.66
C ASN A 196 25.70 12.83 23.25
N LYS A 197 26.85 13.09 22.63
CA LYS A 197 27.83 12.07 22.16
C LYS A 197 28.31 11.05 23.21
N ASN A 198 28.00 11.25 24.50
CA ASN A 198 28.61 10.54 25.63
C ASN A 198 27.63 9.80 26.55
N VAL A 199 26.55 9.21 26.03
CA VAL A 199 25.83 8.17 26.78
C VAL A 199 26.34 6.82 26.29
N LYS A 200 27.42 6.32 26.94
CA LYS A 200 27.75 4.90 26.88
C LYS A 200 26.57 4.17 27.51
N GLU A 201 25.78 3.47 26.71
CA GLU A 201 24.86 2.46 27.21
C GLU A 201 25.68 1.48 28.05
N LYS A 202 25.44 1.49 29.37
CA LYS A 202 25.90 0.40 30.23
C LYS A 202 25.10 -0.83 29.78
N LYS A 203 25.82 -1.77 29.16
CA LYS A 203 25.37 -3.15 28.92
C LYS A 203 24.86 -3.78 30.21
#